data_AF-A0A135W7C3-F1
#
_entry.id   AF-A0A135W7C3-F1
#
_cell.length_a   1.000
_cell.length_b   1.000
_cell.length_c   1.000
_cell.angle_alpha   90.00
_cell.angle_beta   90.00
_cell.angle_gamma   90.00
#
_symmetry.space_group_name_H-M   'P 1'
#
loop_
_entity.id
_entity.type
_entity.pdbx_description
1 polymer ?
#
loop_
_entity_poly.entity_id
_entity_poly.type
_entity_poly.pdbx_seq_one_letter_code
_entity_poly.pdbx_strand_id
1 'polypeptide(L)'
;MSISIFFVMRYANKVKKDPTKSLVKNIEFPFLSGVEKGGFADTKFTPTHKVSLILFGCTIITLVTGTIKFGWYLPELSGVFIIMMIVIGLVNRLSLGQIADTFIEAC
;
A
#
# COMPACT_ATOMS: atom_id res chain seq x y z
N MET A 1 18.79 -7.34 -19.01
CA MET A 1 17.57 -7.02 -18.23
C MET A 1 16.73 -5.92 -18.89
N SER A 2 17.31 -4.82 -19.37
CA SER A 2 16.55 -3.73 -20.03
C SER A 2 15.81 -4.13 -21.32
N ILE A 3 16.39 -5.04 -22.11
CA ILE A 3 15.78 -5.54 -23.36
C ILE A 3 14.49 -6.33 -23.04
N SER A 4 14.51 -7.19 -22.02
CA SER A 4 13.33 -7.96 -21.58
C SER A 4 12.20 -7.04 -21.13
N ILE A 5 12.53 -6.00 -20.35
CA ILE A 5 11.55 -4.99 -19.90
C ILE A 5 10.92 -4.27 -21.09
N PHE A 6 11.72 -3.91 -22.10
CA PHE A 6 11.21 -3.26 -23.31
C PHE A 6 10.24 -4.15 -24.10
N PHE A 7 10.57 -5.43 -24.28
CA PHE A 7 9.69 -6.39 -24.98
C PHE A 7 8.36 -6.59 -24.23
N VAL A 8 8.41 -6.72 -22.89
CA VAL A 8 7.21 -6.84 -22.06
C VAL A 8 6.35 -5.58 -22.13
N MET A 9 6.95 -4.39 -21.99
CA MET A 9 6.23 -3.12 -22.09
C MET A 9 5.62 -2.91 -23.47
N ARG A 10 6.32 -3.31 -24.54
CA ARG A 10 5.80 -3.26 -25.92
C ARG A 10 4.62 -4.21 -26.12
N TYR A 11 4.70 -5.44 -25.60
CA TYR A 11 3.61 -6.41 -25.65
C TYR A 11 2.40 -5.91 -24.84
N ALA A 12 2.61 -5.44 -23.60
CA ALA A 12 1.57 -4.87 -22.76
C ALA A 12 0.84 -3.68 -23.43
N ASN A 13 1.59 -2.79 -24.08
CA ASN A 13 1.00 -1.64 -24.78
C ASN A 13 0.22 -2.05 -26.04
N LYS A 14 0.61 -3.15 -26.69
CA LYS A 14 -0.12 -3.73 -27.83
C LYS A 14 -1.42 -4.41 -27.39
N VAL A 15 -1.42 -5.11 -26.26
CA VAL A 15 -2.61 -5.74 -25.65
C VAL A 15 -3.57 -4.69 -25.09
N LYS A 16 -3.06 -3.60 -24.51
CA LYS A 16 -3.87 -2.47 -24.02
C LYS A 16 -4.64 -1.76 -25.14
N LYS A 17 -4.05 -1.66 -26.35
CA LYS A 17 -4.69 -1.01 -27.52
C LYS A 17 -5.63 -1.94 -28.27
N ASP A 18 -5.28 -3.23 -28.37
CA ASP A 18 -6.10 -4.27 -28.99
C ASP A 18 -6.15 -5.49 -28.07
N PRO A 19 -7.19 -5.65 -27.23
CA PRO A 19 -7.35 -6.82 -26.37
C PRO A 19 -7.47 -8.14 -27.18
N THR A 20 -7.75 -8.03 -28.48
CA THR A 20 -7.78 -9.16 -29.43
C THR A 20 -6.41 -9.77 -29.73
N LYS A 21 -5.31 -9.04 -29.45
CA LYS A 21 -3.93 -9.52 -29.64
C LYS A 21 -3.34 -10.15 -28.38
N SER A 22 -4.13 -10.27 -27.32
CA SER A 22 -3.77 -11.04 -26.14
C SER A 22 -3.73 -12.52 -26.49
N LEU A 23 -2.59 -13.17 -26.24
CA LEU A 23 -2.46 -14.63 -26.32
C LEU A 23 -3.42 -15.37 -25.37
N VAL A 24 -4.02 -14.65 -24.43
CA VAL A 24 -4.84 -15.18 -23.35
C VAL A 24 -6.31 -14.73 -23.44
N LYS A 25 -6.73 -14.25 -24.63
CA LYS A 25 -8.08 -13.71 -24.90
C LYS A 25 -9.23 -14.69 -24.56
N ASN A 26 -8.99 -16.00 -24.62
CA ASN A 26 -10.01 -17.04 -24.40
C ASN A 26 -9.90 -17.72 -23.03
N ILE A 27 -9.05 -17.23 -22.13
CA ILE A 27 -8.97 -17.75 -20.76
C ILE A 27 -9.68 -16.74 -19.87
N GLU A 28 -10.85 -17.14 -19.36
CA GLU A 28 -11.50 -16.40 -18.29
C GLU A 28 -10.62 -16.51 -17.04
N PHE A 29 -10.07 -15.38 -16.63
CA PHE A 29 -9.40 -15.27 -15.36
C PHE A 29 -10.45 -14.85 -14.32
N PRO A 30 -10.97 -15.78 -13.49
CA PRO A 30 -11.90 -15.44 -12.43
C PRO A 30 -11.33 -14.42 -11.42
N PHE A 31 -10.00 -14.27 -11.36
CA PHE A 31 -9.32 -13.25 -10.57
C PHE A 31 -9.33 -11.85 -11.23
N LEU A 32 -9.37 -11.76 -12.58
CA LEU A 32 -9.30 -10.48 -13.30
C LEU A 32 -10.69 -9.91 -13.65
N SER A 33 -11.74 -10.72 -13.64
CA SER A 33 -13.11 -10.26 -13.84
C SER A 33 -13.60 -9.31 -12.73
N GLY A 34 -13.00 -9.36 -11.53
CA GLY A 34 -13.17 -8.36 -10.47
C GLY A 34 -12.32 -7.10 -10.65
N VAL A 35 -11.24 -7.16 -11.44
CA VAL A 35 -10.33 -6.04 -11.69
C VAL A 35 -10.86 -5.12 -12.80
N GLU A 36 -11.50 -5.67 -13.83
CA GLU A 36 -12.13 -4.88 -14.89
C GLU A 36 -13.45 -4.23 -14.46
N LYS A 37 -14.17 -4.82 -13.50
CA LYS A 37 -15.38 -4.25 -12.90
C LYS A 37 -15.04 -3.31 -11.73
N GLY A 38 -14.36 -2.21 -12.04
CA GLY A 38 -14.48 -0.97 -11.26
C GLY A 38 -13.94 -0.95 -9.82
N GLY A 39 -13.03 -1.84 -9.43
CA GLY A 39 -12.52 -1.87 -8.05
C GLY A 39 -11.32 -0.98 -7.73
N PHE A 40 -10.50 -0.62 -8.74
CA PHE A 40 -9.24 0.11 -8.51
C PHE A 40 -9.19 1.50 -9.14
N ALA A 41 -10.08 1.79 -10.11
CA ALA A 41 -10.14 3.11 -10.76
C ALA A 41 -11.02 4.11 -9.99
N ASP A 42 -11.88 3.63 -9.09
CA ASP A 42 -12.84 4.44 -8.31
C ASP A 42 -12.57 4.43 -6.81
N THR A 43 -11.40 3.93 -6.37
CA THR A 43 -10.92 4.20 -5.01
C THR A 43 -10.51 5.66 -4.96
N LYS A 44 -11.51 6.55 -4.87
CA LYS A 44 -11.33 7.99 -4.64
C LYS A 44 -10.29 8.12 -3.55
N PHE A 45 -9.17 8.74 -3.90
CA PHE A 45 -8.07 9.02 -3.01
C PHE A 45 -8.63 9.80 -1.83
N THR A 46 -9.03 9.08 -0.78
CA THR A 46 -9.83 9.66 0.29
C THR A 46 -8.87 10.52 1.10
N PRO A 47 -9.27 11.71 1.60
CA PRO A 47 -8.38 12.55 2.39
C PRO A 47 -7.74 11.79 3.57
N THR A 48 -8.40 10.74 4.09
CA THR A 48 -7.86 9.81 5.10
C THR A 48 -6.60 9.09 4.65
N HIS A 49 -6.53 8.61 3.40
CA HIS A 49 -5.35 7.93 2.86
C HIS A 49 -4.16 8.89 2.73
N LYS A 50 -4.43 10.15 2.35
CA LYS A 50 -3.40 11.20 2.26
C LYS A 50 -2.82 11.53 3.63
N VAL A 51 -3.65 11.62 4.68
CA VAL A 51 -3.17 11.88 6.03
C VAL A 51 -2.38 10.69 6.57
N SER A 52 -2.82 9.46 6.33
CA SER A 52 -2.09 8.24 6.71
C SER A 52 -0.71 8.14 6.06
N LEU A 53 -0.61 8.53 4.78
CA LEU A 53 0.67 8.58 4.06
C LEU A 53 1.64 9.59 4.69
N ILE A 54 1.13 10.78 5.06
CA ILE A 54 1.93 11.79 5.76
C ILE A 54 2.37 11.28 7.12
N LEU A 55 1.46 10.68 7.89
CA LEU A 55 1.79 10.11 9.20
C LEU A 55 2.88 9.05 9.09
N PHE A 56 2.77 8.14 8.13
CA PHE A 56 3.78 7.12 7.88
C PHE A 56 5.16 7.73 7.59
N GLY A 57 5.22 8.77 6.76
CA GLY A 57 6.44 9.54 6.53
C GLY A 57 6.98 10.19 7.80
N CYS A 58 6.11 10.80 8.62
CA CYS A 58 6.48 11.36 9.91
C CYS A 58 7.04 10.31 10.87
N THR A 59 6.49 9.08 10.88
CA THR A 59 7.02 7.97 11.68
C THR A 59 8.46 7.70 11.31
N ILE A 60 8.77 7.58 10.01
CA ILE A 60 10.13 7.31 9.53
C ILE A 60 11.07 8.44 9.93
N ILE A 61 10.67 9.70 9.74
CA ILE A 61 11.49 10.86 10.12
C ILE A 61 11.78 10.84 11.63
N THR A 62 10.76 10.53 12.44
CA THR A 62 10.87 10.44 13.90
C THR A 62 11.81 9.31 14.33
N LEU A 63 11.73 8.13 13.69
CA LEU A 63 12.64 7.03 13.96
C LEU A 63 14.08 7.40 13.60
N VAL A 64 14.31 8.01 12.43
CA VAL A 64 15.66 8.41 11.97
C VAL A 64 16.26 9.48 12.89
N THR A 65 15.52 10.54 13.19
CA THR A 65 16.00 11.60 14.09
C THR A 65 16.12 11.15 15.54
N GLY A 66 15.23 10.27 16.00
CA GLY A 66 15.26 9.65 17.32
C GLY A 66 16.52 8.81 17.53
N THR A 67 16.82 7.94 16.58
CA THR A 67 18.03 7.10 16.62
C THR A 67 19.31 7.95 16.52
N ILE A 68 19.35 8.96 15.64
CA ILE A 68 20.58 9.74 15.40
C ILE A 68 20.85 10.78 16.49
N LYS A 69 19.83 11.54 16.93
CA LYS A 69 20.02 12.65 17.88
C LYS A 69 19.81 12.26 19.33
N PHE A 70 18.84 11.38 19.62
CA PHE A 70 18.48 11.02 20.99
C PHE A 70 19.06 9.67 21.42
N GLY A 71 19.76 8.96 20.52
CA GLY A 71 20.37 7.66 20.81
C GLY A 71 19.32 6.59 21.14
N TRP A 72 18.08 6.74 20.66
CA TRP A 72 17.00 5.80 20.91
C TRP A 72 17.38 4.39 20.48
N TYR A 73 17.10 3.43 21.36
CA TYR A 73 17.35 2.03 21.13
C TYR A 73 16.01 1.28 21.04
N LEU A 74 16.02 -0.04 21.18
CA LEU A 74 14.81 -0.87 21.02
C LEU A 74 13.56 -0.41 21.81
N PRO A 75 13.65 -0.01 23.10
CA PRO A 75 12.44 0.34 23.84
C PRO A 75 11.78 1.62 23.35
N GLU A 76 12.53 2.67 23.01
CA GLU A 76 11.97 3.92 22.51
C GLU A 76 11.40 3.76 21.09
N LEU A 77 12.07 2.99 20.25
CA LEU A 77 11.60 2.70 18.88
C LEU A 77 10.28 1.93 18.91
N SER A 78 10.15 0.90 19.76
CA SER A 78 8.91 0.13 19.90
C SER A 78 7.76 0.98 20.45
N GLY A 79 8.04 1.88 21.41
CA GLY A 79 7.06 2.85 21.91
C GLY A 79 6.53 3.78 20.81
N VAL A 80 7.41 4.33 19.98
CA VAL A 80 7.01 5.19 18.84
C VAL A 80 6.14 4.42 17.85
N PHE A 81 6.46 3.16 17.56
CA PHE A 81 5.65 2.32 16.68
C PHE A 81 4.24 2.10 17.22
N ILE A 82 4.09 1.78 18.52
CA ILE A 82 2.78 1.56 19.15
C ILE A 82 1.96 2.85 19.19
N ILE A 83 2.56 3.97 19.60
CA ILE A 83 1.89 5.26 19.64
C ILE A 83 1.40 5.61 18.23
N MET A 84 2.26 5.47 17.23
CA MET A 84 1.92 5.87 15.87
C MET A 84 0.89 4.95 15.22
N MET A 85 0.87 3.66 15.57
CA MET A 85 -0.19 2.74 15.21
C MET A 85 -1.56 3.22 15.70
N ILE A 86 -1.66 3.62 16.97
CA ILE A 86 -2.90 4.12 17.55
C ILE A 86 -3.34 5.42 16.87
N VAL A 87 -2.40 6.36 16.64
CA VAL A 87 -2.71 7.64 15.98
C VAL A 87 -3.19 7.41 14.55
N ILE A 88 -2.53 6.55 13.77
CA ILE A 88 -2.95 6.21 12.40
C ILE A 88 -4.32 5.53 12.42
N GLY A 89 -4.58 4.60 13.33
CA GLY A 89 -5.87 3.95 13.48
C GLY A 89 -7.00 4.95 13.76
N LEU A 90 -6.76 5.90 14.68
CA LEU A 90 -7.73 6.94 15.01
C LEU A 90 -8.00 7.88 13.82
N VAL A 91 -6.95 8.30 13.10
CA VAL A 91 -7.05 9.16 11.91
C VAL A 91 -7.85 8.48 10.78
N ASN A 92 -7.70 7.17 10.62
CA ASN A 92 -8.50 6.38 9.67
C ASN A 92 -9.91 6.08 10.15
N ARG A 93 -10.31 6.57 11.33
CA ARG A 93 -11.60 6.30 11.99
C ARG A 93 -11.85 4.81 12.22
N LEU A 94 -10.79 4.05 12.49
CA LEU A 94 -10.91 2.66 12.93
C LEU A 94 -11.30 2.64 14.41
N SER A 95 -12.17 1.71 14.79
CA SER A 95 -12.45 1.45 16.20
C SER A 95 -11.25 0.80 16.88
N LEU A 96 -11.12 0.92 18.21
CA LEU A 96 -10.03 0.26 18.95
C LEU A 96 -10.00 -1.26 18.71
N GLY A 97 -11.17 -1.89 18.55
CA GLY A 97 -11.27 -3.30 18.20
C GLY A 97 -10.68 -3.62 16.83
N GLN A 98 -10.98 -2.79 15.81
CA GLN A 98 -10.42 -2.97 14.47
C GLN A 98 -8.90 -2.76 14.43
N ILE A 99 -8.37 -1.84 15.25
CA ILE A 99 -6.92 -1.63 15.38
C ILE A 99 -6.26 -2.88 16.00
N ALA A 100 -6.91 -3.50 16.99
CA ALA A 100 -6.43 -4.74 17.61
C ALA A 100 -6.50 -5.94 16.64
N ASP A 101 -7.62 -6.09 15.92
CA ASP A 101 -7.79 -7.17 14.93
C ASP A 101 -6.74 -7.06 13.81
N THR A 102 -6.53 -5.85 13.28
CA THR A 102 -5.50 -5.60 12.25
C THR A 102 -4.08 -5.78 12.78
N PHE A 103 -3.82 -5.55 14.07
CA PHE A 103 -2.54 -5.88 14.69
C PHE A 103 -2.31 -7.39 14.74
N ILE A 104 -3.32 -8.15 15.18
CA ILE A 104 -3.25 -9.61 15.28
C ILE A 104 -3.06 -10.24 13.90
N GLU A 105 -3.75 -9.73 12.88
CA GLU A 105 -3.63 -10.21 11.50
C GLU A 105 -2.28 -9.87 10.85
N ALA A 106 -1.60 -8.83 11.33
CA ALA A 106 -0.27 -8.44 10.85
C ALA A 106 0.89 -9.21 11.50
N CYS A 107 0.62 -9.96 12.59
CA CYS A 107 1.57 -10.87 13.24
C CYS A 107 1.55 -12.25 12.61
#